data_AF-A0A7C5JMD1-F1
#
_entry.id   AF-A0A7C5JMD1-F1
#
_cell.length_a   1.000
_cell.length_b   1.000
_cell.length_c   1.000
_cell.angle_alpha   90.00
_cell.angle_beta   90.00
_cell.angle_gamma   90.00
#
_symmetry.space_group_name_H-M   'P 1'
#
loop_
_entity.id
_entity.type
_entity.pdbx_description
1 polymer ?
#
loop_
_entity_poly.entity_id
_entity_poly.type
_entity_poly.pdbx_seq_one_letter_code
_entity_poly.pdbx_strand_id
1 'polypeptide(L)'
;EIHLPIFIDTPDLLAKFNYIKNTSVLLQQNKLNFELPIEVTDLILRISQLPEKSKNIKEFQIIKNIISGEIYYNKSKDDIFYKKNNLPKSLPMSKTSSGIKMFGYFQMLILNKSIKSGTVLILDEPEVHLHPKWQLKMAKFIVKLIKDKGVKVLVTSHSPYMIEALQRYSELSKVNSDFYLAEDGYIKKENDSNSETLAKIFEKLSEPFDVFDEMDSQSMETLING
;
A
#
# COMPACT_ATOMS: atom_id res chain seq x y z
N GLU A 1 3.75 -25.86 0.89
CA GLU A 1 4.21 -24.59 0.29
C GLU A 1 4.44 -23.61 1.44
N ILE A 2 5.65 -23.06 1.58
CA ILE A 2 5.88 -21.96 2.53
C ILE A 2 5.39 -20.69 1.82
N HIS A 3 4.21 -20.21 2.20
CA HIS A 3 3.70 -18.94 1.73
C HIS A 3 4.38 -17.82 2.52
N LEU A 4 5.56 -17.39 2.08
CA LEU A 4 6.18 -16.18 2.61
C LEU A 4 5.18 -15.02 2.50
N PRO A 5 4.97 -14.25 3.58
CA PRO A 5 4.19 -13.02 3.53
C PRO A 5 4.73 -12.11 2.42
N ILE A 6 3.83 -11.43 1.72
CA ILE A 6 4.22 -10.41 0.75
C ILE A 6 4.25 -9.08 1.50
N PHE A 7 5.43 -8.49 1.61
CA PHE A 7 5.65 -7.19 2.23
C PHE A 7 5.70 -6.10 1.15
N ILE A 8 4.96 -5.01 1.35
CA ILE A 8 4.92 -3.85 0.47
C ILE A 8 5.03 -2.60 1.36
N ASP A 9 6.10 -1.84 1.18
CA ASP A 9 6.40 -0.61 1.91
C ASP A 9 6.30 0.63 1.00
N THR A 10 7.21 0.74 0.04
CA THR A 10 7.40 1.93 -0.76
C THR A 10 6.96 1.69 -2.20
N PRO A 11 6.22 2.63 -2.81
CA PRO A 11 5.94 2.60 -4.24
C PRO A 11 7.19 2.69 -5.12
N ASP A 12 8.33 3.10 -4.57
CA ASP A 12 9.52 3.46 -5.34
C ASP A 12 10.24 2.26 -5.96
N LEU A 13 10.07 1.05 -5.41
CA LEU A 13 10.68 -0.16 -5.98
C LEU A 13 10.17 -0.42 -7.41
N LEU A 14 8.90 -0.13 -7.75
CA LEU A 14 8.45 -0.22 -9.15
C LEU A 14 9.16 0.76 -10.08
N ALA A 15 9.56 1.93 -9.59
CA ALA A 15 10.31 2.91 -10.39
C ALA A 15 11.78 2.55 -10.55
N LYS A 16 12.34 1.78 -9.61
CA LYS A 16 13.74 1.34 -9.60
C LYS A 16 13.90 -0.14 -9.97
N PHE A 17 12.84 -0.79 -10.45
CA PHE A 17 12.77 -2.23 -10.62
C PHE A 17 13.95 -2.78 -11.44
N ASN A 18 14.21 -2.21 -12.62
CA ASN A 18 15.30 -2.64 -13.49
C ASN A 18 16.68 -2.44 -12.84
N TYR A 19 16.90 -1.34 -12.12
CA TYR A 19 18.15 -1.05 -11.42
C TYR A 19 18.42 -2.04 -10.31
N ILE A 20 17.41 -2.37 -9.49
CA ILE A 20 17.57 -3.33 -8.39
C ILE A 20 17.80 -4.73 -8.96
N LYS A 21 17.00 -5.13 -9.95
CA LYS A 21 17.16 -6.42 -10.64
C LYS A 21 18.56 -6.55 -11.26
N ASN A 22 19.01 -5.56 -12.03
CA ASN A 22 20.33 -5.61 -12.68
C ASN A 22 21.48 -5.56 -11.68
N THR A 23 21.34 -4.78 -10.60
CA THR A 23 22.32 -4.77 -9.51
C THR A 23 22.46 -6.17 -8.89
N SER A 24 21.35 -6.87 -8.65
CA SER A 24 21.40 -8.24 -8.10
C SER A 24 22.16 -9.21 -9.00
N VAL A 25 21.97 -9.11 -10.32
CA VAL A 25 22.70 -9.93 -11.31
C VAL A 25 24.20 -9.58 -11.33
N LEU A 26 24.55 -8.29 -11.30
CA LEU A 26 25.95 -7.83 -11.30
C LEU A 26 26.69 -8.25 -10.02
N LEU A 27 26.03 -8.20 -8.86
CA LEU A 27 26.61 -8.65 -7.59
C LEU A 27 26.96 -10.14 -7.63
N GLN A 28 26.05 -10.96 -8.16
CA GLN A 28 26.29 -12.40 -8.36
C GLN A 28 27.45 -12.66 -9.33
N GLN A 29 27.49 -11.96 -10.46
CA GLN A 29 28.56 -12.12 -11.46
C GLN A 29 29.95 -11.76 -10.91
N ASN A 30 30.03 -10.72 -10.08
CA ASN A 30 31.29 -10.25 -9.51
C ASN A 30 31.64 -10.89 -8.15
N LYS A 31 30.86 -11.87 -7.68
CA LYS A 31 31.04 -12.53 -6.37
C LYS A 31 31.16 -11.53 -5.21
N LEU A 32 30.40 -10.45 -5.29
CA LEU A 32 30.35 -9.43 -4.24
C LEU A 32 29.34 -9.87 -3.17
N ASN A 33 29.76 -9.85 -1.92
CA ASN A 33 28.90 -10.17 -0.78
C ASN A 33 28.03 -8.95 -0.43
N PHE A 34 26.96 -8.76 -1.18
CA PHE A 34 25.90 -7.82 -0.86
C PHE A 34 24.55 -8.50 -1.05
N GLU A 35 23.80 -8.65 0.03
CA GLU A 35 22.47 -9.24 0.02
C GLU A 35 21.43 -8.13 0.04
N LEU A 36 20.51 -8.17 -0.92
CA LEU A 36 19.32 -7.34 -0.87
C LEU A 36 18.42 -7.85 0.26
N PRO A 37 17.64 -6.96 0.92
CA PRO A 37 16.63 -7.39 1.87
C PRO A 37 15.70 -8.44 1.26
N ILE A 38 15.28 -9.42 2.07
CA ILE A 38 14.57 -10.59 1.56
C ILE A 38 13.20 -10.22 0.97
N GLU A 39 12.53 -9.24 1.57
CA GLU A 39 11.28 -8.65 1.13
C GLU A 39 11.41 -7.99 -0.26
N VAL A 40 12.51 -7.27 -0.51
CA VAL A 40 12.80 -6.66 -1.82
C VAL A 40 13.03 -7.74 -2.86
N THR A 41 13.81 -8.76 -2.50
CA THR A 41 14.14 -9.88 -3.40
C THR A 41 12.89 -10.69 -3.75
N ASP A 42 12.07 -11.05 -2.77
CA ASP A 42 10.79 -11.76 -2.96
C ASP A 42 9.85 -10.96 -3.87
N LEU A 43 9.72 -9.65 -3.63
CA LEU A 43 8.84 -8.80 -4.43
C LEU A 43 9.32 -8.68 -5.89
N ILE A 44 10.62 -8.51 -6.11
CA ILE A 44 11.20 -8.50 -7.48
C ILE A 44 10.97 -9.82 -8.19
N LEU A 45 11.20 -10.95 -7.50
CA LEU A 45 10.99 -12.28 -8.06
C LEU A 45 9.53 -12.46 -8.48
N ARG A 46 8.57 -12.10 -7.63
CA ARG A 46 7.14 -12.18 -7.94
C ARG A 46 6.77 -11.28 -9.11
N ILE A 47 7.14 -10.01 -9.08
CA ILE A 47 6.83 -9.03 -10.14
C ILE A 47 7.42 -9.46 -11.49
N SER A 48 8.55 -10.16 -11.49
CA SER A 48 9.19 -10.72 -12.70
C SER A 48 8.45 -11.93 -13.28
N GLN A 49 7.53 -12.57 -12.53
CA GLN A 49 6.79 -13.73 -13.02
C GLN A 49 5.84 -13.36 -14.16
N LEU A 50 5.56 -14.34 -15.02
CA LEU A 50 4.67 -14.14 -16.16
C LEU A 50 3.23 -13.89 -15.70
N PRO A 51 2.58 -12.82 -16.18
CA PRO A 51 1.19 -12.57 -15.85
C PRO A 51 0.27 -13.59 -16.53
N GLU A 52 -0.91 -13.80 -15.96
CA GLU A 52 -2.00 -14.51 -16.58
C GLU A 52 -2.36 -13.91 -17.95
N LYS A 53 -2.66 -14.80 -18.92
CA LYS A 53 -3.14 -14.38 -20.24
C LYS A 53 -4.51 -13.70 -20.17
N SER A 54 -5.37 -14.17 -19.26
CA SER A 54 -6.71 -13.60 -19.04
C SER A 54 -6.63 -12.47 -18.03
N LYS A 55 -7.07 -11.27 -18.43
CA LYS A 55 -7.23 -10.12 -17.53
C LYS A 55 -8.65 -9.99 -16.97
N ASN A 56 -9.47 -11.05 -17.07
CA ASN A 56 -10.84 -11.05 -16.55
C ASN A 56 -10.88 -11.35 -15.04
N ILE A 57 -10.08 -10.62 -14.27
CA ILE A 57 -9.97 -10.74 -12.81
C ILE A 57 -10.62 -9.49 -12.20
N LYS A 58 -11.64 -9.66 -11.35
CA LYS A 58 -12.44 -8.56 -10.79
C LYS A 58 -11.58 -7.51 -10.09
N GLU A 59 -10.62 -7.97 -9.29
CA GLU A 59 -9.73 -7.13 -8.49
C GLU A 59 -8.78 -6.31 -9.38
N PHE A 60 -8.29 -6.91 -10.46
CA PHE A 60 -7.49 -6.21 -11.47
C PHE A 60 -8.29 -5.08 -12.13
N GLN A 61 -9.56 -5.32 -12.47
CA GLN A 61 -10.42 -4.31 -13.09
C GLN A 61 -10.71 -3.12 -12.16
N ILE A 62 -10.86 -3.38 -10.85
CA ILE A 62 -11.05 -2.31 -9.86
C ILE A 62 -9.84 -1.38 -9.85
N ILE A 63 -8.64 -1.93 -9.76
CA ILE A 63 -7.41 -1.14 -9.78
C ILE A 63 -7.28 -0.38 -11.11
N LYS A 64 -7.49 -1.08 -12.24
CA LYS A 64 -7.45 -0.47 -13.58
C LYS A 64 -8.37 0.75 -13.67
N ASN A 65 -9.55 0.70 -13.06
CA ASN A 65 -10.48 1.82 -13.01
C ASN A 65 -9.99 2.94 -12.08
N ILE A 66 -9.41 2.62 -10.92
CA ILE A 66 -8.84 3.61 -9.99
C ILE A 66 -7.72 4.41 -10.66
N ILE A 67 -6.76 3.73 -11.30
CA ILE A 67 -5.59 4.37 -11.93
C ILE A 67 -5.82 4.73 -13.41
N SER A 68 -7.01 4.44 -13.96
CA SER A 68 -7.35 4.67 -15.37
C SER A 68 -6.35 4.09 -16.38
N GLY A 69 -5.81 2.90 -16.09
CA GLY A 69 -4.78 2.30 -16.91
C GLY A 69 -4.24 0.96 -16.40
N GLU A 70 -3.22 0.47 -17.09
CA GLU A 70 -2.62 -0.82 -16.83
C GLU A 70 -1.11 -0.72 -16.66
N ILE A 71 -0.59 -1.46 -15.71
CA ILE A 71 0.83 -1.62 -15.41
C ILE A 71 1.25 -3.01 -15.87
N TYR A 72 2.39 -3.07 -16.56
CA TYR A 72 2.90 -4.31 -17.13
C TYR A 72 4.42 -4.27 -17.20
N TYR A 73 5.02 -5.45 -17.09
CA TYR A 73 6.44 -5.64 -17.33
C TYR A 73 6.73 -5.71 -18.83
N ASN A 74 7.65 -4.86 -19.31
CA ASN A 74 8.09 -4.81 -20.69
C ASN A 74 9.40 -5.58 -20.87
N LYS A 75 9.31 -6.80 -21.42
CA LYS A 75 10.46 -7.68 -21.65
C LYS A 75 11.57 -7.05 -22.47
N SER A 76 11.25 -6.27 -23.49
CA SER A 76 12.26 -5.66 -24.38
C SER A 76 13.08 -4.57 -23.69
N LYS A 77 12.51 -3.91 -22.68
CA LYS A 77 13.17 -2.86 -21.90
C LYS A 77 13.63 -3.32 -20.52
N ASP A 78 13.32 -4.58 -20.18
CA ASP A 78 13.49 -5.18 -18.87
C ASP A 78 13.04 -4.27 -17.70
N ASP A 79 11.88 -3.63 -17.85
CA ASP A 79 11.40 -2.64 -16.89
C ASP A 79 9.86 -2.56 -16.88
N ILE A 80 9.30 -1.88 -15.88
CA ILE A 80 7.85 -1.77 -15.66
C ILE A 80 7.32 -0.49 -16.29
N PHE A 81 6.19 -0.62 -16.99
CA PHE A 81 5.53 0.47 -17.70
C PHE A 81 4.07 0.60 -17.29
N TYR A 82 3.59 1.83 -17.28
CA TYR A 82 2.19 2.20 -17.14
C TYR A 82 1.63 2.69 -18.47
N LYS A 83 0.45 2.17 -18.85
CA LYS A 83 -0.33 2.55 -20.02
C LYS A 83 -1.68 3.10 -19.56
N LYS A 84 -1.83 4.42 -19.62
CA LYS A 84 -3.12 5.08 -19.41
C LYS A 84 -4.06 4.77 -20.58
N ASN A 85 -5.33 4.47 -20.29
CA ASN A 85 -6.29 4.00 -21.29
C ASN A 85 -6.38 4.91 -22.53
N ASN A 86 -6.35 6.23 -22.32
CA ASN A 86 -6.58 7.23 -23.38
C ASN A 86 -5.29 7.86 -23.92
N LEU A 87 -4.11 7.31 -23.61
CA LEU A 87 -2.83 7.84 -24.10
C LEU A 87 -2.12 6.82 -24.99
N PRO A 88 -1.60 7.21 -26.16
CA PRO A 88 -0.93 6.29 -27.08
C PRO A 88 0.43 5.82 -26.55
N LYS A 89 1.12 6.62 -25.74
CA LYS A 89 2.43 6.27 -25.19
C LYS A 89 2.32 5.67 -23.78
N SER A 90 3.07 4.59 -23.55
CA SER A 90 3.33 4.06 -22.22
C SER A 90 4.44 4.87 -21.54
N LEU A 91 4.35 5.01 -20.23
CA LEU A 91 5.35 5.70 -19.40
C LEU A 91 6.11 4.68 -18.57
N PRO A 92 7.45 4.80 -18.42
CA PRO A 92 8.17 4.02 -17.42
C PRO A 92 7.68 4.39 -16.02
N MET A 93 7.70 3.46 -15.07
CA MET A 93 7.18 3.70 -13.72
C MET A 93 7.89 4.87 -13.01
N SER A 94 9.17 5.09 -13.30
CA SER A 94 9.94 6.27 -12.83
C SER A 94 9.33 7.62 -13.20
N LYS A 95 8.45 7.68 -14.20
CA LYS A 95 7.74 8.90 -14.65
C LYS A 95 6.26 8.93 -14.26
N THR A 96 5.84 8.11 -13.30
CA THR A 96 4.45 8.04 -12.83
C THR A 96 4.32 8.58 -11.40
N SER A 97 3.10 8.94 -10.97
CA SER A 97 2.86 9.36 -9.58
C SER A 97 2.99 8.17 -8.63
N SER A 98 3.47 8.40 -7.41
CA SER A 98 3.68 7.34 -6.41
C SER A 98 2.40 6.60 -6.04
N GLY A 99 1.24 7.26 -6.04
CA GLY A 99 -0.05 6.58 -5.86
C GLY A 99 -0.38 5.57 -6.97
N ILE A 100 -0.05 5.86 -8.24
CA ILE A 100 -0.22 4.88 -9.33
C ILE A 100 0.66 3.65 -9.10
N LYS A 101 1.90 3.86 -8.64
CA LYS A 101 2.83 2.77 -8.33
C LYS A 101 2.29 1.89 -7.20
N MET A 102 1.77 2.47 -6.12
CA MET A 102 1.23 1.71 -4.98
C MET A 102 0.08 0.78 -5.42
N PHE A 103 -0.88 1.29 -6.19
CA PHE A 103 -1.92 0.46 -6.80
C PHE A 103 -1.37 -0.55 -7.82
N GLY A 104 -0.26 -0.21 -8.48
CA GLY A 104 0.42 -1.05 -9.44
C GLY A 104 0.94 -2.38 -8.88
N TYR A 105 1.40 -2.41 -7.63
CA TYR A 105 1.80 -3.66 -6.99
C TYR A 105 0.67 -4.68 -7.03
N PHE A 106 -0.51 -4.29 -6.55
CA PHE A 106 -1.65 -5.18 -6.55
C PHE A 106 -2.02 -5.62 -7.97
N GLN A 107 -1.94 -4.73 -8.95
CA GLN A 107 -2.26 -5.08 -10.33
C GLN A 107 -1.32 -6.18 -10.87
N MET A 108 -0.01 -6.05 -10.62
CA MET A 108 0.98 -7.04 -11.06
C MET A 108 0.87 -8.35 -10.26
N LEU A 109 0.73 -8.26 -8.93
CA LEU A 109 0.67 -9.41 -8.02
C LEU A 109 -0.64 -10.21 -8.14
N ILE A 110 -1.73 -9.56 -8.58
CA ILE A 110 -2.97 -10.26 -8.95
C ILE A 110 -2.78 -11.01 -10.26
N LEU A 111 -2.21 -10.34 -11.27
CA LEU A 111 -2.03 -10.96 -12.59
C LEU A 111 -1.07 -12.15 -12.57
N ASN A 112 -0.04 -12.15 -11.73
CA ASN A 112 0.89 -13.28 -11.64
C ASN A 112 0.45 -14.36 -10.62
N LYS A 113 -0.75 -14.28 -10.05
CA LYS A 113 -1.28 -15.19 -9.01
C LYS A 113 -0.50 -15.21 -7.69
N SER A 114 0.32 -14.19 -7.40
CA SER A 114 0.99 -14.07 -6.09
C SER A 114 0.00 -13.81 -4.96
N ILE A 115 -1.07 -13.06 -5.24
CA ILE A 115 -2.18 -12.84 -4.30
C ILE A 115 -3.24 -13.91 -4.55
N LYS A 116 -3.24 -14.94 -3.70
CA LYS A 116 -4.18 -16.07 -3.72
C LYS A 116 -4.70 -16.36 -2.31
N SER A 117 -5.66 -17.28 -2.19
CA SER A 117 -6.18 -17.67 -0.88
C SER A 117 -5.07 -18.19 0.04
N GLY A 118 -5.09 -17.73 1.30
CA GLY A 118 -4.04 -18.02 2.28
C GLY A 118 -2.81 -17.11 2.21
N THR A 119 -2.69 -16.22 1.21
CA THR A 119 -1.61 -15.22 1.19
C THR A 119 -1.76 -14.26 2.38
N VAL A 120 -0.65 -13.96 3.05
CA VAL A 120 -0.52 -12.88 4.03
C VAL A 120 0.11 -11.67 3.34
N LEU A 121 -0.57 -10.53 3.38
CA LEU A 121 -0.08 -9.25 2.89
C LEU A 121 0.28 -8.38 4.09
N ILE A 122 1.48 -7.82 4.09
CA ILE A 122 1.90 -6.81 5.06
C ILE A 122 2.10 -5.52 4.28
N LEU A 123 1.28 -4.52 4.59
CA LEU A 123 1.28 -3.22 3.91
C LEU A 123 1.77 -2.17 4.90
N ASP A 124 2.95 -1.63 4.65
CA ASP A 124 3.51 -0.57 5.47
C ASP A 124 3.05 0.80 4.92
N GLU A 125 2.32 1.55 5.74
CA GLU A 125 1.77 2.87 5.45
C GLU A 125 1.26 3.07 3.99
N PRO A 126 0.32 2.24 3.50
CA PRO A 126 -0.09 2.26 2.11
C PRO A 126 -0.73 3.59 1.64
N GLU A 127 -1.02 4.49 2.57
CA GLU A 127 -1.56 5.84 2.37
C GLU A 127 -0.55 6.93 1.99
N VAL A 128 0.75 6.79 2.28
CA VAL A 128 1.71 7.94 2.36
C VAL A 128 1.76 8.76 1.08
N HIS A 129 1.51 8.14 -0.07
CA HIS A 129 1.51 8.77 -1.37
C HIS A 129 0.13 8.88 -2.03
N LEU A 130 -0.94 8.66 -1.26
CA LEU A 130 -2.32 8.68 -1.71
C LEU A 130 -3.03 9.93 -1.21
N HIS A 131 -3.70 10.64 -2.11
CA HIS A 131 -4.67 11.64 -1.70
C HIS A 131 -5.81 10.98 -0.88
N PRO A 132 -6.49 11.71 0.03
CA PRO A 132 -7.50 11.13 0.93
C PRO A 132 -8.57 10.28 0.21
N LYS A 133 -9.07 10.75 -0.94
CA LYS A 133 -10.04 9.98 -1.76
C LYS A 133 -9.49 8.63 -2.24
N TRP A 134 -8.18 8.51 -2.45
CA TRP A 134 -7.53 7.26 -2.84
C TRP A 134 -7.21 6.36 -1.65
N GLN A 135 -7.01 6.92 -0.45
CA GLN A 135 -6.89 6.13 0.78
C GLN A 135 -8.19 5.36 1.05
N LEU A 136 -9.35 6.02 0.91
CA LEU A 136 -10.67 5.35 0.98
C LEU A 136 -10.82 4.24 -0.07
N LYS A 137 -10.31 4.45 -1.30
CA LYS A 137 -10.33 3.43 -2.36
C LYS A 137 -9.39 2.27 -2.04
N MET A 138 -8.23 2.55 -1.46
CA MET A 138 -7.26 1.54 -1.04
C MET A 138 -7.83 0.67 0.09
N ALA A 139 -8.37 1.28 1.15
CA ALA A 139 -9.03 0.56 2.24
C ALA A 139 -10.18 -0.33 1.73
N LYS A 140 -11.06 0.22 0.88
CA LYS A 140 -12.15 -0.55 0.26
C LYS A 140 -11.63 -1.74 -0.56
N PHE A 141 -10.54 -1.53 -1.28
CA PHE A 141 -9.92 -2.56 -2.10
C PHE A 141 -9.27 -3.66 -1.23
N ILE A 142 -8.58 -3.30 -0.15
CA ILE A 142 -8.00 -4.22 0.84
C ILE A 142 -9.08 -5.11 1.44
N VAL A 143 -10.18 -4.54 1.96
CA VAL A 143 -11.29 -5.31 2.54
C VAL A 143 -11.92 -6.24 1.50
N LYS A 144 -12.04 -5.78 0.25
CA LYS A 144 -12.53 -6.61 -0.84
C LYS A 144 -11.59 -7.77 -1.16
N LEU A 145 -10.27 -7.56 -1.13
CA LEU A 145 -9.30 -8.64 -1.29
C LEU A 145 -9.47 -9.70 -0.21
N ILE A 146 -9.59 -9.29 1.07
CA ILE A 146 -9.80 -10.22 2.18
C ILE A 146 -11.05 -11.07 1.93
N LYS A 147 -12.16 -10.42 1.61
CA LYS A 147 -13.46 -11.08 1.39
C LYS A 147 -13.49 -12.00 0.17
N ASP A 148 -12.97 -11.53 -0.97
CA ASP A 148 -13.14 -12.22 -2.25
C ASP A 148 -12.02 -13.25 -2.52
N LYS A 149 -10.84 -13.07 -1.94
CA LYS A 149 -9.68 -13.96 -2.15
C LYS A 149 -9.30 -14.78 -0.92
N GLY A 150 -9.81 -14.46 0.27
CA GLY A 150 -9.41 -15.13 1.51
C GLY A 150 -7.94 -14.89 1.86
N VAL A 151 -7.46 -13.67 1.61
CA VAL A 151 -6.13 -13.22 2.07
C VAL A 151 -6.22 -12.68 3.49
N LYS A 152 -5.11 -12.71 4.21
CA LYS A 152 -4.93 -11.99 5.48
C LYS A 152 -4.12 -10.74 5.21
N VAL A 153 -4.47 -9.62 5.83
CA VAL A 153 -3.77 -8.36 5.62
C VAL A 153 -3.43 -7.74 6.97
N LEU A 154 -2.16 -7.36 7.13
CA LEU A 154 -1.67 -6.49 8.21
C LEU A 154 -1.36 -5.13 7.57
N VAL A 155 -1.84 -4.05 8.18
CA VAL A 155 -1.62 -2.68 7.71
C VAL A 155 -1.08 -1.86 8.87
N THR A 156 0.02 -1.15 8.65
CA THR A 156 0.44 -0.04 9.52
C THR A 156 -0.10 1.26 8.92
N SER A 157 -0.49 2.21 9.76
CA SER A 157 -1.03 3.47 9.27
C SER A 157 -0.93 4.57 10.31
N HIS A 158 -0.61 5.77 9.84
CA HIS A 158 -0.72 7.02 10.61
C HIS A 158 -1.88 7.88 10.11
N SER A 159 -2.64 7.42 9.10
CA SER A 159 -3.73 8.21 8.53
C SER A 159 -5.07 7.93 9.19
N PRO A 160 -5.73 8.95 9.77
CA PRO A 160 -7.09 8.79 10.28
C PRO A 160 -8.07 8.41 9.17
N TYR A 161 -7.85 8.86 7.93
CA TYR A 161 -8.71 8.49 6.79
C TYR A 161 -8.58 7.01 6.41
N MET A 162 -7.38 6.44 6.50
CA MET A 162 -7.14 5.03 6.20
C MET A 162 -7.76 4.14 7.29
N ILE A 163 -7.49 4.46 8.55
CA ILE A 163 -7.98 3.72 9.73
C ILE A 163 -9.51 3.72 9.75
N GLU A 164 -10.14 4.90 9.64
CA GLU A 164 -11.59 5.04 9.61
C GLU A 164 -12.22 4.28 8.43
N ALA A 165 -11.61 4.37 7.25
CA ALA A 165 -12.10 3.65 6.08
C ALA A 165 -11.99 2.14 6.25
N LEU A 166 -10.87 1.63 6.79
CA LEU A 166 -10.70 0.20 7.05
C LEU A 166 -11.74 -0.32 8.04
N GLN A 167 -12.01 0.41 9.13
CA GLN A 167 -13.05 0.06 10.09
C GLN A 167 -14.42 -0.02 9.39
N ARG A 168 -14.86 1.08 8.78
CA ARG A 168 -16.19 1.16 8.16
C ARG A 168 -16.40 0.13 7.05
N TYR A 169 -15.41 -0.06 6.17
CA TYR A 169 -15.54 -1.05 5.10
C TYR A 169 -15.52 -2.49 5.62
N SER A 170 -14.77 -2.77 6.69
CA SER A 170 -14.74 -4.09 7.33
C SER A 170 -16.10 -4.43 7.94
N GLU A 171 -16.71 -3.50 8.69
CA GLU A 171 -18.06 -3.63 9.23
C GLU A 171 -19.10 -3.85 8.13
N LEU A 172 -19.12 -2.99 7.11
CA LEU A 172 -20.04 -3.10 5.96
C LEU A 172 -19.89 -4.43 5.22
N SER A 173 -18.68 -4.95 5.14
CA SER A 173 -18.37 -6.19 4.43
C SER A 173 -18.50 -7.44 5.29
N LYS A 174 -18.71 -7.29 6.60
CA LYS A 174 -18.66 -8.34 7.63
C LYS A 174 -17.34 -9.11 7.61
N VAL A 175 -16.24 -8.38 7.50
CA VAL A 175 -14.87 -8.90 7.56
C VAL A 175 -14.34 -8.63 8.97
N ASN A 176 -13.71 -9.63 9.57
CA ASN A 176 -13.08 -9.47 10.88
C ASN A 176 -11.86 -8.54 10.74
N SER A 177 -11.81 -7.52 11.59
CA SER A 177 -10.72 -6.56 11.67
C SER A 177 -10.41 -6.28 13.14
N ASP A 178 -9.14 -6.31 13.50
CA ASP A 178 -8.64 -5.91 14.81
C ASP A 178 -7.73 -4.70 14.66
N PHE A 179 -7.82 -3.78 15.62
CA PHE A 179 -7.02 -2.57 15.66
C PHE A 179 -6.13 -2.58 16.91
N TYR A 180 -4.91 -2.07 16.74
CA TYR A 180 -3.89 -2.04 17.78
C TYR A 180 -3.21 -0.67 17.74
N LEU A 181 -2.89 -0.15 18.93
CA LEU A 181 -2.10 1.07 19.07
C LEU A 181 -0.63 0.69 19.29
N ALA A 182 0.25 1.22 18.43
CA ALA A 182 1.70 1.14 18.60
C ALA A 182 2.19 2.38 19.36
N GLU A 183 2.65 2.20 20.59
CA GLU A 183 3.06 3.28 21.49
C GLU A 183 4.15 2.78 22.45
N ASP A 184 5.15 3.61 22.73
CA ASP A 184 6.25 3.33 23.68
C ASP A 184 7.00 2.01 23.42
N GLY A 185 7.09 1.60 22.14
CA GLY A 185 7.72 0.35 21.74
C GLY A 185 6.84 -0.90 21.92
N TYR A 186 5.58 -0.74 22.32
CA TYR A 186 4.61 -1.82 22.47
C TYR A 186 3.48 -1.71 21.45
N ILE A 187 2.90 -2.86 21.09
CA ILE A 187 1.67 -2.94 20.30
C ILE A 187 0.61 -3.54 21.20
N LYS A 188 -0.42 -2.76 21.54
CA LYS A 188 -1.45 -3.15 22.51
C LYS A 188 -2.85 -2.90 21.97
N LYS A 189 -3.80 -3.68 22.50
CA LYS A 189 -5.24 -3.48 22.33
C LYS A 189 -5.79 -3.02 23.68
N GLU A 190 -6.54 -1.94 23.68
CA GLU A 190 -7.09 -1.35 24.89
C GLU A 190 -8.25 -2.20 25.40
N ASN A 191 -8.09 -2.78 26.58
CA ASN A 191 -9.07 -3.66 27.23
C ASN A 191 -9.61 -4.78 26.31
N ASP A 192 -8.79 -5.28 25.38
CA ASP A 192 -9.18 -6.24 24.33
C ASP A 192 -10.38 -5.77 23.45
N SER A 193 -10.65 -4.46 23.43
CA SER A 193 -11.78 -3.82 22.75
C SER A 193 -11.32 -2.98 21.56
N ASN A 194 -11.87 -3.28 20.37
CA ASN A 194 -11.59 -2.47 19.17
C ASN A 194 -12.09 -1.03 19.33
N SER A 195 -13.29 -0.84 19.89
CA SER A 195 -13.89 0.49 20.02
C SER A 195 -13.07 1.39 20.93
N GLU A 196 -12.58 0.86 22.05
CA GLU A 196 -11.71 1.61 22.97
C GLU A 196 -10.34 1.89 22.36
N THR A 197 -9.78 0.90 21.64
CA THR A 197 -8.48 1.09 20.97
C THR A 197 -8.57 2.16 19.88
N LEU A 198 -9.63 2.14 19.07
CA LEU A 198 -9.87 3.14 18.03
C LEU A 198 -10.07 4.54 18.63
N ALA A 199 -10.80 4.65 19.76
CA ALA A 199 -10.96 5.92 20.44
C ALA A 199 -9.58 6.53 20.84
N LYS A 200 -8.69 5.74 21.43
CA LYS A 200 -7.33 6.19 21.78
C LYS A 200 -6.47 6.51 20.56
N ILE A 201 -6.59 5.73 19.49
CA ILE A 201 -5.90 6.00 18.22
C ILE A 201 -6.33 7.38 17.69
N PHE A 202 -7.63 7.66 17.63
CA PHE A 202 -8.13 8.93 17.12
C PHE A 202 -7.82 10.11 18.04
N GLU A 203 -7.89 9.92 19.36
CA GLU A 203 -7.44 10.92 20.35
C GLU A 203 -5.99 11.35 20.08
N LYS A 204 -5.09 10.39 19.91
CA LYS A 204 -3.68 10.67 19.56
C LYS A 204 -3.51 11.36 18.21
N LEU A 205 -4.25 10.91 17.20
CA LEU A 205 -4.19 11.51 15.87
C LEU A 205 -4.79 12.92 15.84
N SER A 206 -5.61 13.30 16.83
CA SER A 206 -6.16 14.65 16.98
C SER A 206 -5.27 15.61 17.76
N GLU A 207 -4.27 15.14 18.52
CA GLU A 207 -3.34 16.00 19.30
C GLU A 207 -2.75 17.18 18.50
N PRO A 208 -2.38 17.04 17.20
CA PRO A 208 -1.90 18.19 16.43
C PRO A 208 -2.94 19.31 16.24
N PHE A 209 -4.23 19.01 16.28
CA PHE A 209 -5.29 20.02 16.17
C PHE A 209 -5.44 20.83 17.44
N ASP A 210 -5.22 20.23 18.62
CA ASP A 210 -5.23 20.97 19.89
C ASP A 210 -4.17 22.08 19.88
N VAL A 211 -2.99 21.80 19.29
CA VAL A 211 -1.93 22.79 19.09
C VAL A 211 -2.37 23.91 18.15
N PHE A 212 -3.11 23.59 17.07
CA PHE A 212 -3.62 24.61 16.15
C PHE A 212 -4.67 25.50 16.82
N ASP A 213 -5.55 24.92 17.65
CA ASP A 213 -6.55 25.68 18.40
C ASP A 213 -5.90 26.66 19.40
N GLU A 214 -4.79 26.25 20.04
CA GLU A 214 -3.97 27.14 20.88
C GLU A 214 -3.34 28.28 20.07
N MET A 215 -2.80 28.00 18.89
CA MET A 215 -2.20 29.00 18.00
C MET A 215 -3.23 30.04 17.50
N ASP A 216 -4.44 29.58 17.17
CA ASP A 216 -5.54 30.45 16.74
C ASP A 216 -6.01 31.36 17.89
N SER A 217 -6.05 30.83 19.11
CA SER A 217 -6.38 31.59 20.32
C SER A 217 -5.37 32.73 20.58
N GLN A 218 -4.07 32.44 20.51
CA GLN A 218 -3.00 33.44 20.66
C GLN A 218 -3.06 34.54 19.58
N SER A 219 -3.39 34.14 18.35
CA SER A 219 -3.53 35.08 17.23
C SER A 219 -4.71 36.04 17.45
N MET A 220 -5.83 35.54 17.98
CA MET A 220 -6.98 36.39 18.35
C MET A 220 -6.66 37.37 19.48
N GLU A 221 -5.97 36.93 20.55
CA GLU A 221 -5.59 37.84 21.64
C GLU A 221 -4.68 38.98 21.16
N THR A 222 -3.79 38.69 20.22
CA THR A 222 -2.88 39.71 19.63
C THR A 222 -3.65 40.73 18.79
N LEU A 223 -4.70 40.31 18.09
CA LEU A 223 -5.58 41.20 17.30
C LEU A 223 -6.50 42.07 18.18
N ILE A 224 -6.88 41.59 19.36
CA ILE A 224 -7.73 42.34 20.30
C ILE A 224 -6.92 43.38 21.08
N ASN A 225 -5.65 43.08 21.37
CA ASN A 225 -4.79 43.91 22.23
C ASN A 225 -3.82 44.83 21.47
N GLY A 226 -3.81 44.81 20.13
CA GLY A 226 -3.00 45.67 19.26
C GLY A 226 -3.82 46.69 18.49
#